data_AF-A0A1S6J996-F1
#
_entry.id   AF-A0A1S6J996-F1
#
_cell.length_a   1.000
_cell.length_b   1.000
_cell.length_c   1.000
_cell.angle_alpha   90.00
_cell.angle_beta   90.00
_cell.angle_gamma   90.00
#
_symmetry.space_group_name_H-M   'P 1'
#
loop_
_entity.id
_entity.type
_entity.pdbx_description
1 polymer ?
#
loop_
_entity_poly.entity_id
_entity_poly.type
_entity_poly.pdbx_seq_one_letter_code
_entity_poly.pdbx_strand_id
1 'polypeptide(L)'
;MKLSLRSVRNNYSPGQTPAFELTARNTSKSDCEIDLGPKRAVLTITPAEGDDAYWSSDDCVEGAGSLRYRVAAGSGITYTVKWDRGPSAPECGTPPAGSAKAGTYLVEAKAAGFEKVRTSFVLKSD
;
A
#
# COMPACT_ATOMS: atom_id res chain seq x y z
N MET A 1 -16.92 7.44 -5.11
CA MET A 1 -15.92 7.03 -4.09
C MET A 1 -14.69 7.89 -4.23
N LYS A 2 -13.93 8.05 -3.16
CA LYS A 2 -12.57 8.61 -3.21
C LYS A 2 -11.61 7.67 -2.50
N LEU A 3 -10.46 7.39 -3.11
CA LEU A 3 -9.34 6.72 -2.47
C LEU A 3 -8.33 7.77 -1.99
N SER A 4 -7.68 7.49 -0.87
CA SER A 4 -6.54 8.25 -0.37
C SER A 4 -5.56 7.31 0.29
N LEU A 5 -4.27 7.60 0.15
CA LEU A 5 -3.18 6.82 0.74
C LEU A 5 -2.32 7.73 1.60
N ARG A 6 -2.03 7.30 2.82
CA ARG A 6 -1.07 7.98 3.70
C ARG A 6 -0.11 6.98 4.33
N SER A 7 1.11 7.43 4.60
CA SER A 7 1.98 6.73 5.54
C SER A 7 1.60 7.14 6.96
N VAL A 8 1.55 6.18 7.90
CA VAL A 8 1.21 6.45 9.31
C VAL A 8 2.25 7.38 9.95
N ARG A 9 3.51 7.28 9.53
CA ARG A 9 4.60 8.22 9.88
C ARG A 9 5.29 8.71 8.63
N ASN A 10 5.76 9.95 8.65
CA ASN A 10 6.59 10.46 7.55
C ASN A 10 8.03 9.88 7.60
N ASN A 11 8.47 9.41 8.77
CA ASN A 11 9.83 8.92 9.00
C ASN A 11 9.79 7.65 9.86
N TYR A 12 10.63 6.68 9.52
CA TYR A 12 10.81 5.44 10.29
C TYR A 12 12.29 5.22 10.60
N SER A 13 12.63 5.14 11.89
CA SER A 13 13.97 4.76 12.36
C SER A 13 14.24 3.28 12.07
N PRO A 14 15.50 2.83 12.09
CA PRO A 14 15.85 1.41 12.01
C PRO A 14 15.02 0.55 12.97
N GLY A 15 14.58 -0.61 12.51
CA GLY A 15 13.69 -1.52 13.25
C GLY A 15 12.20 -1.14 13.28
N GLN A 16 11.80 0.07 12.90
CA GLN A 16 10.38 0.42 12.82
C GLN A 16 9.73 -0.11 11.53
N THR A 17 8.66 -0.87 11.65
CA THR A 17 7.85 -1.37 10.53
C THR A 17 7.04 -0.23 9.90
N PRO A 18 7.26 0.14 8.61
CA PRO A 18 6.38 1.05 7.90
C PRO A 18 4.94 0.55 7.84
N ALA A 19 4.00 1.47 7.99
CA ALA A 19 2.57 1.20 7.87
C ALA A 19 1.90 2.25 6.99
N PHE A 20 1.04 1.80 6.10
CA PHE A 20 0.37 2.61 5.10
C PHE A 20 -1.13 2.39 5.21
N GLU A 21 -1.89 3.49 5.20
CA GLU A 21 -3.33 3.45 5.32
C GLU A 21 -3.97 3.82 3.99
N LEU A 22 -4.64 2.84 3.38
CA LEU A 22 -5.50 3.03 2.22
C LEU A 22 -6.92 3.26 2.71
N THR A 23 -7.45 4.46 2.46
CA THR A 23 -8.81 4.84 2.89
C THR A 23 -9.73 4.98 1.69
N ALA A 24 -10.89 4.34 1.74
CA ALA A 24 -11.98 4.50 0.79
C ALA A 24 -13.12 5.29 1.45
N ARG A 25 -13.45 6.45 0.88
CA ARG A 25 -14.54 7.33 1.36
C ARG A 25 -15.73 7.28 0.41
N ASN A 26 -16.90 6.95 0.94
CA ASN A 26 -18.16 7.03 0.22
C ASN A 26 -18.76 8.43 0.33
N THR A 27 -18.72 9.18 -0.77
CA THR A 27 -19.32 10.51 -0.87
C THR A 27 -20.69 10.50 -1.56
N SER A 28 -21.23 9.31 -1.87
CA SER A 28 -22.55 9.16 -2.51
C SER A 28 -23.66 9.00 -1.46
N LYS A 29 -24.90 8.96 -1.94
CA LYS A 29 -26.11 8.80 -1.11
C LYS A 29 -26.51 7.33 -0.89
N SER A 30 -25.77 6.38 -1.48
CA SER A 30 -26.05 4.96 -1.40
C SER A 30 -24.82 4.21 -0.91
N ASP A 31 -25.03 3.04 -0.34
CA ASP A 31 -23.93 2.16 0.04
C ASP A 31 -23.19 1.65 -1.18
N CYS A 32 -21.91 1.36 -1.03
CA CYS A 32 -21.10 0.78 -2.09
C CYS A 32 -20.23 -0.35 -1.56
N GLU A 33 -19.85 -1.26 -2.45
CA GLU A 33 -18.87 -2.29 -2.16
C GLU A 33 -17.53 -1.94 -2.80
N ILE A 34 -16.45 -2.22 -2.08
CA ILE A 34 -15.08 -2.08 -2.57
C ILE A 34 -14.23 -3.24 -2.07
N ASP A 35 -13.30 -3.68 -2.91
CA ASP A 35 -12.28 -4.66 -2.55
C ASP A 35 -10.94 -3.96 -2.42
N LEU A 36 -10.41 -3.89 -1.19
CA LEU A 36 -9.09 -3.31 -0.90
C LEU A 36 -8.01 -4.38 -0.75
N GLY A 37 -8.30 -5.63 -1.12
CA GLY A 37 -7.33 -6.71 -1.12
C GLY A 37 -6.30 -6.53 -2.23
N PRO A 38 -5.10 -7.11 -2.07
CA PRO A 38 -4.00 -6.93 -3.01
C PRO A 38 -4.32 -7.38 -4.45
N LYS A 39 -5.34 -8.23 -4.68
CA LYS A 39 -5.79 -8.58 -6.05
C LYS A 39 -6.55 -7.46 -6.77
N ARG A 40 -7.00 -6.43 -6.05
CA ARG A 40 -7.87 -5.36 -6.58
C ARG A 40 -7.36 -3.95 -6.29
N ALA A 41 -6.68 -3.76 -5.16
CA ALA A 41 -6.01 -2.53 -4.78
C ALA A 41 -4.54 -2.83 -4.46
N VAL A 42 -3.69 -2.73 -5.47
CA VAL A 42 -2.26 -3.04 -5.38
C VAL A 42 -1.53 -1.85 -4.76
N LEU A 43 -0.74 -2.09 -3.71
CA LEU A 43 0.22 -1.14 -3.18
C LEU A 43 1.63 -1.51 -3.66
N THR A 44 2.35 -0.53 -4.18
CA THR A 44 3.73 -0.67 -4.66
C THR A 44 4.62 0.33 -3.95
N ILE A 45 5.83 -0.10 -3.57
CA ILE A 45 6.85 0.72 -2.92
C ILE A 45 8.06 0.82 -3.85
N THR A 46 8.47 2.05 -4.14
CA THR A 46 9.58 2.36 -5.06
C THR A 46 10.56 3.33 -4.38
N PRO A 47 11.88 3.08 -4.41
CA PRO A 47 12.87 4.06 -3.97
C PRO A 47 12.74 5.33 -4.82
N ALA A 48 12.79 6.52 -4.23
CA ALA A 48 12.60 7.77 -4.98
C ALA A 48 13.68 8.04 -6.05
N GLU A 49 14.84 7.40 -5.92
CA GLU A 49 15.97 7.50 -6.86
C GLU A 49 15.94 6.39 -7.94
N GLY A 50 14.94 5.52 -7.95
CA GLY A 50 14.82 4.42 -8.90
C GLY A 50 13.44 4.34 -9.53
N ASP A 51 13.35 3.59 -10.63
CA ASP A 51 12.10 3.39 -11.37
C ASP A 51 11.45 2.03 -11.09
N ASP A 52 12.23 1.06 -10.60
CA ASP A 52 11.77 -0.29 -10.33
C ASP A 52 11.11 -0.42 -8.95
N ALA A 53 9.98 -1.12 -8.91
CA ALA A 53 9.31 -1.48 -7.67
C ALA A 53 10.26 -2.32 -6.80
N TYR A 54 10.43 -1.91 -5.55
CA TYR A 54 11.16 -2.68 -4.55
C TYR A 54 10.25 -3.73 -3.91
N TRP A 55 8.97 -3.40 -3.73
CA TRP A 55 7.97 -4.29 -3.17
C TRP A 55 6.58 -4.02 -3.77
N SER A 56 5.78 -5.06 -3.93
CA SER A 56 4.37 -4.98 -4.32
C SER A 56 3.51 -5.91 -3.47
N SER A 57 2.31 -5.44 -3.11
CA SER A 57 1.37 -6.22 -2.28
C SER A 57 0.78 -7.44 -3.00
N ASP A 58 0.83 -7.47 -4.33
CA ASP A 58 0.29 -8.53 -5.17
C ASP A 58 1.32 -9.55 -5.66
N ASP A 59 2.60 -9.35 -5.33
CA ASP A 59 3.69 -10.23 -5.73
C ASP A 59 3.56 -11.63 -5.12
N CYS A 60 3.17 -11.71 -3.85
CA CYS A 60 2.83 -12.98 -3.21
C CYS A 60 1.60 -12.84 -2.32
N VAL A 61 0.44 -13.12 -2.92
CA VAL A 61 -0.85 -13.01 -2.25
C VAL A 61 -1.19 -14.30 -1.52
N GLU A 62 -1.14 -14.27 -0.20
CA GLU A 62 -1.63 -15.38 0.61
C GLU A 62 -3.18 -15.42 0.66
N GLY A 63 -3.74 -16.62 0.63
CA GLY A 63 -5.18 -16.85 0.75
C GLY A 63 -6.01 -16.20 -0.36
N ALA A 64 -7.18 -15.67 0.00
CA ALA A 64 -8.14 -15.15 -0.97
C ALA A 64 -7.61 -13.90 -1.71
N GLY A 65 -6.79 -13.07 -1.05
CA GLY A 65 -6.27 -11.83 -1.62
C GLY A 65 -7.30 -10.73 -1.85
N SER A 66 -8.52 -10.94 -1.36
CA SER A 66 -9.68 -10.08 -1.50
C SER A 66 -10.11 -9.63 -0.11
N LEU A 67 -10.30 -8.33 0.05
CA LEU A 67 -10.76 -7.69 1.29
C LEU A 67 -11.95 -6.81 0.94
N ARG A 68 -13.13 -7.43 0.87
CA ARG A 68 -14.37 -6.76 0.47
C ARG A 68 -15.00 -6.05 1.66
N TYR A 69 -15.37 -4.80 1.42
CA TYR A 69 -16.00 -3.94 2.39
C TYR A 69 -17.26 -3.31 1.80
N ARG A 70 -18.33 -3.30 2.59
CA ARG A 70 -19.45 -2.40 2.37
C ARG A 70 -19.13 -1.07 3.04
N VAL A 71 -19.10 0.00 2.26
CA VAL A 71 -18.89 1.37 2.74
C VAL A 71 -20.22 2.10 2.68
N ALA A 72 -20.82 2.35 3.84
CA ALA A 72 -22.10 3.04 3.96
C ALA A 72 -22.06 4.46 3.37
N ALA A 73 -23.19 4.99 2.89
CA ALA A 73 -23.30 6.36 2.41
C ALA A 73 -22.68 7.39 3.40
N GLY A 74 -21.85 8.31 2.91
CA GLY A 74 -21.16 9.34 3.72
C GLY A 74 -19.99 8.85 4.58
N SER A 75 -19.79 7.53 4.74
CA SER A 75 -18.79 6.93 5.62
C SER A 75 -17.45 6.65 4.91
N GLY A 76 -16.50 6.06 5.63
CA GLY A 76 -15.25 5.59 5.05
C GLY A 76 -14.69 4.38 5.81
N ILE A 77 -13.84 3.62 5.14
CA ILE A 77 -13.10 2.52 5.74
C ILE A 77 -11.62 2.67 5.45
N THR A 78 -10.78 2.26 6.40
CA THR A 78 -9.33 2.33 6.30
C THR A 78 -8.76 0.92 6.44
N TYR A 79 -7.95 0.53 5.46
CA TYR A 79 -7.17 -0.70 5.47
C TYR A 79 -5.70 -0.34 5.67
N THR A 80 -5.03 -1.03 6.61
CA THR A 80 -3.62 -0.80 6.92
C THR A 80 -2.77 -1.91 6.34
N VAL A 81 -1.81 -1.54 5.50
CA VAL A 81 -0.76 -2.43 5.00
C VAL A 81 0.50 -2.16 5.79
N LYS A 82 1.08 -3.21 6.37
CA LYS A 82 2.40 -3.16 7.00
C LYS A 82 3.41 -3.76 6.04
N TRP A 83 4.58 -3.16 6.00
CA TRP A 83 5.69 -3.64 5.19
C TRP A 83 6.89 -3.85 6.11
N ASP A 84 7.54 -5.01 6.02
CA ASP A 84 8.65 -5.40 6.87
C ASP A 84 10.02 -4.88 6.39
N ARG A 85 10.01 -4.06 5.32
CA ARG A 85 11.19 -3.54 4.61
C ARG A 85 11.87 -4.56 3.69
N GLY A 86 11.33 -5.76 3.53
CA GLY A 86 11.83 -6.75 2.59
C GLY A 86 11.42 -6.43 1.15
N PRO A 87 12.26 -6.77 0.14
CA PRO A 87 11.81 -6.74 -1.24
C PRO A 87 10.84 -7.90 -1.52
N SER A 88 10.03 -7.79 -2.57
CA SER A 88 9.20 -8.91 -3.05
C SER A 88 9.60 -9.32 -4.46
N ALA A 89 9.08 -10.47 -4.90
CA ALA A 89 9.22 -10.96 -6.26
C ALA A 89 7.85 -11.47 -6.75
N PRO A 90 7.47 -11.17 -8.01
CA PRO A 90 6.22 -11.63 -8.59
C PRO A 90 6.03 -13.14 -8.50
N GLU A 91 4.78 -13.58 -8.52
CA GLU A 91 4.39 -14.99 -8.54
C GLU A 91 4.94 -15.80 -7.37
N CYS A 92 5.08 -15.17 -6.20
CA CYS A 92 5.74 -15.76 -5.02
C CYS A 92 7.16 -16.27 -5.31
N GLY A 93 7.87 -15.62 -6.25
CA GLY A 93 9.27 -15.92 -6.53
C GLY A 93 10.19 -15.62 -5.35
N THR A 94 11.46 -15.99 -5.48
CA THR A 94 12.48 -15.68 -4.48
C THR A 94 12.90 -14.21 -4.59
N PRO A 95 12.61 -13.36 -3.59
CA PRO A 95 13.04 -11.96 -3.63
C PRO A 95 14.55 -11.83 -3.44
N PRO A 96 15.17 -10.72 -3.90
CA PRO A 96 16.57 -10.42 -3.59
C PRO A 96 16.81 -10.43 -2.08
N ALA A 97 18.01 -10.83 -1.66
CA ALA A 97 18.38 -10.77 -0.25
C ALA A 97 18.53 -9.32 0.24
N GLY A 98 18.22 -9.10 1.52
CA GLY A 98 18.45 -7.83 2.21
C GLY A 98 17.16 -7.13 2.64
N SER A 99 17.32 -5.88 3.07
CA SER A 99 16.25 -4.98 3.48
C SER A 99 16.43 -3.63 2.81
N ALA A 100 15.34 -2.88 2.69
CA ALA A 100 15.33 -1.54 2.14
C ALA A 100 16.34 -0.65 2.87
N LYS A 101 17.15 0.08 2.10
CA LYS A 101 18.16 1.01 2.63
C LYS A 101 17.51 2.29 3.12
N ALA A 102 18.24 3.06 3.93
CA ALA A 102 17.83 4.43 4.25
C ALA A 102 17.63 5.26 2.97
N GLY A 103 16.67 6.17 2.98
CA GLY A 103 16.30 6.98 1.83
C GLY A 103 14.82 7.34 1.79
N THR A 104 14.45 8.10 0.76
CA THR A 104 13.06 8.43 0.48
C THR A 104 12.44 7.37 -0.41
N TYR A 105 11.23 6.96 -0.08
CA TYR A 105 10.44 6.00 -0.85
C TYR A 105 9.10 6.61 -1.19
N LEU A 106 8.53 6.16 -2.30
CA LEU A 106 7.16 6.41 -2.71
C LEU A 106 6.36 5.14 -2.46
N VAL A 107 5.21 5.28 -1.82
CA VAL A 107 4.18 4.24 -1.79
C VAL A 107 3.01 4.71 -2.66
N GLU A 108 2.57 3.83 -3.54
CA GLU A 108 1.57 4.10 -4.55
C GLU A 108 0.48 3.03 -4.47
N ALA A 109 -0.80 3.44 -4.52
CA ALA A 109 -1.93 2.52 -4.57
C ALA A 109 -2.66 2.66 -5.90
N LYS A 110 -2.85 1.52 -6.57
CA LYS A 110 -3.60 1.40 -7.83
C LYS A 110 -4.78 0.45 -7.64
N ALA A 111 -5.98 0.97 -7.89
CA ALA A 111 -7.22 0.20 -7.85
C ALA A 111 -8.06 0.51 -9.09
N ALA A 112 -8.73 -0.51 -9.65
CA ALA A 112 -9.56 -0.33 -10.83
C ALA A 112 -10.72 0.65 -10.56
N GLY A 113 -10.94 1.61 -11.47
CA GLY A 113 -11.98 2.64 -11.34
C GLY A 113 -11.61 3.82 -10.44
N PHE A 114 -10.35 3.91 -10.00
CA PHE A 114 -9.84 5.00 -9.20
C PHE A 114 -8.62 5.65 -9.83
N GLU A 115 -8.49 6.96 -9.63
CA GLU A 115 -7.22 7.63 -9.83
C GLU A 115 -6.18 7.05 -8.88
N LYS A 116 -4.96 7.02 -9.40
CA LYS A 116 -3.84 6.53 -8.64
C LYS A 116 -3.49 7.52 -7.52
N VAL A 117 -3.30 7.01 -6.30
CA VAL A 117 -2.90 7.83 -5.16
C VAL A 117 -1.53 7.41 -4.67
N ARG A 118 -0.72 8.38 -4.23
CA ARG A 118 0.64 8.12 -3.76
C ARG A 118 1.02 9.08 -2.63
N THR A 119 2.00 8.67 -1.85
CA THR A 119 2.64 9.52 -0.84
C THR A 119 4.10 9.08 -0.65
N SER A 120 4.92 9.93 -0.04
CA SER A 120 6.29 9.60 0.29
C SER A 120 6.46 9.28 1.78
N PHE A 121 7.55 8.56 2.09
CA PHE A 121 8.02 8.36 3.45
C PHE A 121 9.54 8.19 3.45
N VAL A 122 10.17 8.38 4.61
CA VAL A 122 11.62 8.29 4.78
C VAL A 122 11.98 7.12 5.68
N LEU A 123 12.90 6.27 5.23
CA LEU A 123 13.64 5.35 6.08
C LEU A 123 14.93 6.06 6.52
N LYS A 124 15.08 6.28 7.83
CA LYS A 124 16.27 6.94 8.37
C LYS A 124 17.45 5.97 8.43
N SER A 125 18.66 6.51 8.30
CA SER A 125 19.86 5.83 8.80
C SER A 125 19.83 5.80 10.32
N ASP A 126 20.66 4.94 10.91
CA ASP A 126 21.09 5.14 12.30
C ASP A 126 21.80 6.49 12.48
#